data_AF-A0A7S1CN09-F1
#
_entry.id   AF-A0A7S1CN09-F1
#
_cell.length_a   1.000
_cell.length_b   1.000
_cell.length_c   1.000
_cell.angle_alpha   90.00
_cell.angle_beta   90.00
_cell.angle_gamma   90.00
#
_symmetry.space_group_name_H-M   'P 1'
#
loop_
_entity.id
_entity.type
_entity.pdbx_description
1 polymer ?
#
loop_
_entity_poly.entity_id
_entity_poly.type
_entity_poly.pdbx_seq_one_letter_code
_entity_poly.pdbx_strand_id
1 'polypeptide(L)'
;TILMAGWRRDVDDVLELLDSLSQPGSVVHMLNELPVAARRAELSHNGMEESDLDNIEIVHHVGNPSFRRDLEPLPVEVYDSVMVLSDAKYEHDAMHSDSQALACLLLIRHLQEGRGIIFDEAVIKAAQAEERRKFLL
;
A
#
# COMPACT_ATOMS: atom_id res chain seq x y z
N THR A 1 -6.87 1.83 -8.46
CA THR A 1 -5.69 0.96 -8.29
C THR A 1 -4.91 1.35 -7.06
N ILE A 2 -4.58 0.37 -6.23
CA ILE A 2 -4.01 0.56 -4.88
C ILE A 2 -2.70 -0.22 -4.78
N LEU A 3 -1.69 0.34 -4.10
CA LEU A 3 -0.48 -0.39 -3.71
C LEU A 3 -0.56 -0.76 -2.23
N MET A 4 -0.44 -2.04 -1.91
CA MET A 4 -0.18 -2.54 -0.57
C MET A 4 1.29 -2.98 -0.47
N ALA A 5 2.07 -2.25 0.32
CA ALA A 5 3.49 -2.49 0.53
C ALA A 5 3.71 -3.11 1.92
N GLY A 6 4.04 -4.40 1.96
CA GLY A 6 4.17 -5.20 3.18
C GLY A 6 3.22 -6.41 3.23
N TRP A 7 3.39 -7.26 4.24
CA TRP A 7 2.55 -8.43 4.51
C TRP A 7 2.22 -8.50 5.99
N ARG A 8 0.94 -8.28 6.34
CA ARG A 8 0.44 -8.30 7.72
C ARG A 8 -0.25 -9.64 8.01
N ARG A 9 -0.26 -10.09 9.27
CA ARG A 9 -0.89 -11.37 9.67
C ARG A 9 -2.37 -11.48 9.32
N ASP A 10 -3.11 -10.38 9.46
CA ASP A 10 -4.54 -10.31 9.14
C ASP A 10 -4.74 -9.52 7.83
N VAL A 11 -3.96 -9.84 6.79
CA VAL A 11 -4.06 -9.15 5.48
C VAL A 11 -5.31 -9.55 4.72
N ASP A 12 -5.82 -10.75 4.96
CA ASP A 12 -7.13 -11.26 4.55
C ASP A 12 -8.27 -10.33 5.00
N ASP A 13 -8.35 -9.99 6.29
CA ASP A 13 -9.37 -9.05 6.79
C ASP A 13 -9.31 -7.69 6.06
N VAL A 14 -8.09 -7.22 5.76
CA VAL A 14 -7.89 -5.97 5.02
C VAL A 14 -8.36 -6.10 3.57
N LEU A 15 -8.10 -7.24 2.93
CA LEU A 15 -8.50 -7.50 1.55
C LEU A 15 -10.03 -7.64 1.43
N GLU A 16 -10.69 -8.33 2.35
CA GLU A 16 -12.17 -8.41 2.40
C GLU A 16 -12.81 -7.04 2.58
N LEU A 17 -12.31 -6.27 3.55
CA LEU A 17 -12.82 -4.92 3.76
C LEU A 17 -12.59 -4.06 2.53
N LEU A 18 -11.41 -4.13 1.92
CA LEU A 18 -11.08 -3.34 0.74
C LEU A 18 -11.94 -3.74 -0.46
N ASP A 19 -12.22 -5.03 -0.65
CA ASP A 19 -13.13 -5.52 -1.67
C ASP A 19 -14.54 -4.93 -1.49
N SER A 20 -15.07 -4.95 -0.26
CA SER A 20 -16.41 -4.41 0.03
C SER A 20 -16.54 -2.90 -0.19
N LEU A 21 -15.42 -2.15 -0.09
CA LEU A 21 -15.37 -0.70 -0.24
C LEU A 21 -15.01 -0.25 -1.66
N SER A 22 -14.46 -1.15 -2.48
CA SER A 22 -13.92 -0.82 -3.79
C SER A 22 -14.99 -0.92 -4.88
N GLN A 23 -14.81 -0.14 -5.95
CA GLN A 23 -15.65 -0.29 -7.15
C GLN A 23 -15.24 -1.56 -7.92
N PRO A 24 -16.17 -2.25 -8.60
CA PRO A 24 -15.84 -3.39 -9.44
C PRO A 24 -14.73 -3.10 -10.45
N GLY A 25 -13.77 -4.01 -10.56
CA GLY A 25 -12.59 -3.88 -11.44
C GLY A 25 -11.45 -3.06 -10.83
N SER A 26 -11.49 -2.82 -9.52
CA SER A 26 -10.36 -2.24 -8.79
C SER A 26 -9.19 -3.22 -8.77
N VAL A 27 -7.96 -2.71 -8.71
CA VAL A 27 -6.76 -3.55 -8.71
C VAL A 27 -5.91 -3.22 -7.49
N VAL A 28 -5.49 -4.26 -6.76
CA VAL A 28 -4.62 -4.17 -5.60
C VAL A 28 -3.28 -4.81 -5.93
N HIS A 29 -2.24 -4.00 -6.01
CA HIS A 29 -0.87 -4.46 -6.19
C HIS A 29 -0.24 -4.73 -4.82
N MET A 30 0.20 -5.97 -4.58
CA MET A 30 0.83 -6.36 -3.31
C MET A 30 2.34 -6.54 -3.49
N LEU A 31 3.15 -5.63 -2.91
CA LEU A 31 4.60 -5.72 -2.86
C LEU A 31 5.07 -6.20 -1.47
N ASN A 32 5.66 -7.38 -1.40
CA ASN A 32 6.29 -7.89 -0.18
C ASN A 32 7.31 -9.00 -0.50
N GLU A 33 8.11 -9.40 0.49
CA GLU A 33 9.17 -10.39 0.32
C GLU A 33 8.69 -11.84 0.29
N LEU A 34 7.44 -12.09 0.70
CA LEU A 34 6.91 -13.45 0.76
C LEU A 34 6.69 -13.99 -0.67
N PRO A 35 7.11 -15.23 -1.00
CA PRO A 35 6.80 -15.83 -2.29
C PRO A 35 5.29 -15.94 -2.51
N VAL A 36 4.83 -15.73 -3.75
CA VAL A 36 3.39 -15.74 -4.10
C VAL A 36 2.69 -17.03 -3.67
N ALA A 37 3.35 -18.18 -3.80
CA ALA A 37 2.79 -19.46 -3.38
C ALA A 37 2.55 -19.52 -1.86
N ALA A 38 3.43 -18.92 -1.05
CA ALA A 38 3.27 -18.86 0.40
C ALA A 38 2.15 -17.90 0.80
N ARG A 39 2.01 -16.76 0.10
CA ARG A 39 0.89 -15.83 0.29
C ARG A 39 -0.45 -16.51 0.10
N ARG A 40 -0.61 -17.20 -1.03
CA ARG A 40 -1.85 -17.93 -1.36
C ARG A 40 -2.14 -19.03 -0.37
N ALA A 41 -1.12 -19.76 0.07
CA ALA A 41 -1.28 -20.77 1.10
C ALA A 41 -1.76 -20.18 2.44
N GLU A 42 -1.25 -19.00 2.82
CA GLU A 42 -1.66 -18.30 4.05
C GLU A 42 -3.09 -17.76 3.95
N LEU A 43 -3.47 -17.11 2.84
CA LEU A 43 -4.85 -16.66 2.60
C LEU A 43 -5.83 -17.84 2.60
N SER A 44 -5.51 -18.92 1.88
CA SER A 44 -6.33 -20.13 1.82
C SER A 44 -6.44 -20.81 3.19
N HIS A 45 -5.37 -20.81 3.99
CA HIS A 45 -5.40 -21.32 5.36
C HIS A 45 -6.39 -20.56 6.25
N ASN A 46 -6.54 -19.25 6.02
CA ASN A 46 -7.49 -18.41 6.73
C ASN A 46 -8.91 -18.43 6.12
N GLY A 47 -9.12 -19.19 5.03
CA GLY A 47 -10.42 -19.36 4.40
C GLY A 47 -10.76 -18.33 3.33
N MET A 48 -9.76 -17.57 2.85
CA MET A 48 -9.89 -16.65 1.72
C MET A 48 -9.22 -17.23 0.47
N GLU A 49 -9.97 -17.39 -0.62
CA GLU A 49 -9.40 -17.56 -1.96
C GLU A 49 -9.48 -16.24 -2.74
N GLU A 50 -8.47 -15.95 -3.58
CA GLU A 50 -8.47 -14.73 -4.41
C GLU A 50 -9.67 -14.68 -5.37
N SER A 51 -10.27 -15.84 -5.69
CA SER A 51 -11.46 -15.96 -6.53
C SER A 51 -12.76 -15.53 -5.83
N ASP A 52 -12.74 -15.37 -4.51
CA ASP A 52 -13.92 -15.00 -3.73
C ASP A 52 -14.14 -13.48 -3.67
N LEU A 53 -13.21 -12.70 -4.23
CA LEU A 53 -13.25 -11.25 -4.27
C LEU A 53 -14.07 -10.77 -5.48
N ASP A 54 -15.09 -9.94 -5.23
CA ASP A 54 -16.05 -9.52 -6.26
C ASP A 54 -15.60 -8.25 -6.99
N ASN A 55 -14.89 -7.35 -6.30
CA ASN A 55 -14.59 -6.00 -6.77
C ASN A 55 -13.10 -5.76 -7.05
N ILE A 56 -12.20 -6.43 -6.32
CA ILE A 56 -10.76 -6.26 -6.46
C ILE A 56 -10.07 -7.45 -7.15
N GLU A 57 -9.10 -7.15 -8.02
CA GLU A 57 -8.12 -8.11 -8.54
C GLU A 57 -6.78 -7.92 -7.81
N ILE A 58 -6.16 -9.02 -7.36
CA ILE A 58 -4.86 -8.97 -6.68
C ILE A 58 -3.73 -9.24 -7.67
N VAL A 59 -2.76 -8.32 -7.74
CA VAL A 59 -1.53 -8.45 -8.53
C VAL A 59 -0.33 -8.55 -7.60
N HIS A 60 0.41 -9.65 -7.68
CA HIS A 60 1.52 -9.94 -6.78
C HIS A 60 2.87 -9.45 -7.32
N HIS A 61 3.60 -8.73 -6.48
CA HIS A 61 5.00 -8.35 -6.69
C HIS A 61 5.88 -8.88 -5.55
N VAL A 62 6.98 -9.54 -5.89
CA VAL A 62 7.93 -10.07 -4.91
C VAL A 62 9.12 -9.12 -4.80
N GLY A 63 9.34 -8.54 -3.62
CA GLY A 63 10.42 -7.60 -3.37
C GLY A 63 10.30 -6.90 -2.01
N ASN A 64 11.38 -6.25 -1.57
CA ASN A 64 11.38 -5.51 -0.30
C ASN A 64 10.89 -4.07 -0.55
N PRO A 65 9.80 -3.63 0.10
CA PRO A 65 9.22 -2.30 -0.12
C PRO A 65 10.10 -1.13 0.36
N SER A 66 11.13 -1.38 1.16
CA SER A 66 12.14 -0.41 1.58
C SER A 66 13.36 -0.37 0.65
N PHE A 67 13.38 -1.15 -0.42
CA PHE A 67 14.44 -1.13 -1.44
C PHE A 67 13.96 -0.47 -2.74
N ARG A 68 14.69 0.57 -3.16
CA ARG A 68 14.37 1.32 -4.39
C ARG A 68 14.22 0.41 -5.62
N ARG A 69 15.14 -0.54 -5.80
CA ARG A 69 15.18 -1.42 -6.98
C ARG A 69 13.93 -2.29 -7.13
N ASP A 70 13.22 -2.56 -6.02
CA ASP A 70 12.02 -3.41 -6.00
C ASP A 70 10.76 -2.56 -6.20
N LEU A 71 10.78 -1.28 -5.80
CA LEU A 71 9.72 -0.30 -6.05
C LEU A 71 9.78 0.32 -7.45
N GLU A 72 10.98 0.51 -8.00
CA GLU A 72 11.20 1.22 -9.28
C GLU A 72 10.49 0.58 -10.48
N PRO A 73 10.31 -0.75 -10.59
CA PRO A 73 9.51 -1.35 -11.65
C PRO A 73 8.01 -1.04 -11.57
N LEU A 74 7.50 -0.64 -10.39
CA LEU A 74 6.09 -0.37 -10.18
C LEU A 74 5.74 1.06 -10.63
N PRO A 75 4.55 1.28 -11.21
CA PRO A 75 4.06 2.61 -11.58
C PRO A 75 3.52 3.34 -10.34
N VAL A 76 4.37 3.62 -9.35
CA VAL A 76 3.98 4.25 -8.07
C VAL A 76 3.32 5.62 -8.20
N GLU A 77 3.46 6.26 -9.36
CA GLU A 77 2.86 7.54 -9.74
C GLU A 77 1.40 7.43 -10.19
N VAL A 78 0.92 6.26 -10.59
CA VAL A 78 -0.46 6.08 -11.09
C VAL A 78 -1.41 5.46 -10.06
N TYR A 79 -0.88 5.03 -8.91
CA TYR A 79 -1.72 4.47 -7.85
C TYR A 79 -2.53 5.57 -7.16
N ASP A 80 -3.84 5.31 -6.98
CA ASP A 80 -4.75 6.24 -6.32
C ASP A 80 -4.43 6.35 -4.82
N SER A 81 -3.94 5.26 -4.24
CA SER A 81 -3.53 5.19 -2.85
C SER A 81 -2.42 4.17 -2.62
N VAL A 82 -1.64 4.41 -1.56
CA VAL A 82 -0.57 3.54 -1.10
C VAL A 82 -0.82 3.21 0.37
N MET A 83 -0.88 1.93 0.69
CA MET A 83 -0.96 1.38 2.04
C MET A 83 0.39 0.77 2.39
N VAL A 84 1.10 1.39 3.33
CA VAL A 84 2.35 0.85 3.87
C VAL A 84 2.01 0.06 5.14
N LEU A 85 2.25 -1.24 5.11
CA LEU A 85 1.93 -2.16 6.18
C LEU A 85 3.20 -2.63 6.88
N SER A 86 3.14 -2.76 8.21
CA SER A 86 4.20 -3.43 8.96
C SER A 86 4.24 -4.90 8.59
N ASP A 87 5.44 -5.41 8.28
CA ASP A 87 5.62 -6.83 7.98
C ASP A 87 5.44 -7.65 9.27
N ALA A 88 4.62 -8.69 9.19
CA ALA A 88 4.36 -9.65 10.27
C ALA A 88 5.66 -10.19 10.91
N LYS A 89 6.74 -10.33 10.13
CA LYS A 89 8.05 -10.80 10.62
C LYS A 89 8.68 -9.87 11.66
N TYR A 90 8.38 -8.57 11.61
CA TYR A 90 8.97 -7.54 12.45
C TYR A 90 7.98 -6.93 13.43
N GLU A 91 6.81 -7.53 13.62
CA GLU A 91 5.75 -6.95 14.46
C GLU A 91 6.15 -6.81 15.94
N HIS A 92 7.10 -7.62 16.39
CA HIS A 92 7.68 -7.52 17.75
C HIS A 92 8.85 -6.51 17.84
N ASP A 93 9.28 -5.95 16.72
CA ASP A 93 10.32 -4.93 16.62
C ASP A 93 9.75 -3.65 15.98
N ALA A 94 9.07 -2.87 16.82
CA ALA A 94 8.42 -1.63 16.40
C ALA A 94 9.41 -0.66 15.73
N MET A 95 10.66 -0.59 16.22
CA MET A 95 11.67 0.31 15.67
C MET A 95 12.08 -0.08 14.24
N HIS A 96 12.25 -1.38 13.97
CA HIS A 96 12.51 -1.86 12.62
C HIS A 96 11.30 -1.67 11.71
N SER A 97 10.10 -1.94 12.19
CA SER A 97 8.86 -1.72 11.43
C SER A 97 8.67 -0.26 11.00
N ASP A 98 8.86 0.68 11.93
CA ASP A 98 8.77 2.12 11.64
C ASP A 98 9.84 2.55 10.62
N SER A 99 11.07 2.03 10.77
CA SER A 99 12.17 2.33 9.86
C SER A 99 11.87 1.86 8.43
N GLN A 100 11.32 0.65 8.27
CA GLN A 100 10.94 0.11 6.96
C GLN A 100 9.78 0.91 6.34
N ALA A 101 8.77 1.25 7.13
CA ALA A 101 7.63 2.03 6.67
C ALA A 101 8.03 3.43 6.20
N LEU A 102 8.88 4.12 6.97
CA LEU A 102 9.43 5.43 6.59
C LEU A 102 10.31 5.34 5.35
N ALA A 103 11.16 4.32 5.25
CA ALA A 103 12.00 4.11 4.07
C ALA A 103 11.14 3.89 2.81
N CYS A 104 10.11 3.05 2.90
CA CYS A 104 9.18 2.80 1.81
C CYS A 104 8.47 4.10 1.37
N LEU A 105 7.92 4.85 2.33
CA LEU A 105 7.24 6.12 2.09
C LEU A 105 8.14 7.13 1.37
N LEU A 106 9.36 7.34 1.88
CA LEU A 106 10.32 8.27 1.30
C LEU A 106 10.76 7.85 -0.11
N LEU A 107 10.95 6.55 -0.34
CA LEU A 107 11.33 6.03 -1.65
C LEU A 107 10.21 6.19 -2.68
N ILE A 108 8.98 5.85 -2.31
CA ILE A 108 7.80 6.05 -3.18
C ILE A 108 7.71 7.53 -3.54
N ARG A 109 7.84 8.41 -2.55
CA ARG A 109 7.81 9.86 -2.78
C ARG A 109 8.91 10.32 -3.73
N HIS A 110 10.14 9.87 -3.50
CA HIS A 110 11.27 10.24 -4.34
C HIS A 110 11.12 9.72 -5.79
N LEU A 111 10.57 8.52 -5.98
CA LEU A 111 10.27 7.96 -7.30
C LEU A 111 9.17 8.77 -8.02
N GLN A 112 8.11 9.15 -7.31
CA GLN A 112 7.05 10.01 -7.85
C GLN A 112 7.58 11.38 -8.30
N GLU A 113 8.43 12.01 -7.47
CA GLU A 113 9.08 13.28 -7.81
C GLU A 113 9.99 13.14 -9.03
N GLY A 114 10.79 12.07 -9.09
CA GLY A 114 11.64 11.76 -10.25
C GLY A 114 10.87 11.51 -11.55
N ARG A 115 9.57 11.18 -11.45
CA ARG A 115 8.64 10.95 -12.57
C ARG A 115 7.73 12.15 -12.85
N GLY A 116 7.95 13.28 -12.19
CA GLY A 116 7.24 14.53 -12.47
C GLY A 116 5.91 14.71 -11.73
N ILE A 117 5.58 13.84 -10.77
CA ILE A 117 4.48 14.12 -9.83
C ILE A 117 4.98 15.11 -8.77
N ILE A 118 4.71 16.38 -9.00
CA ILE A 118 4.90 17.43 -8.03
C ILE A 118 3.57 17.56 -7.28
N PHE A 119 3.57 17.27 -5.99
CA PHE A 119 2.43 17.67 -5.15
C PHE A 119 2.41 19.19 -5.16
N ASP A 120 1.40 19.74 -5.84
CA ASP A 120 1.25 21.17 -5.96
C ASP A 120 1.10 21.77 -4.56
N GLU A 121 2.09 22.58 -4.17
CA GLU A 121 2.15 23.25 -2.89
C GLU A 121 0.88 24.09 -2.66
N ALA A 122 0.24 24.54 -3.73
CA ALA A 122 -1.03 25.26 -3.70
C ALA A 122 -2.18 24.39 -3.17
N VAL A 123 -2.21 23.09 -3.49
CA VAL A 123 -3.26 22.16 -3.04
C VAL A 123 -3.13 21.89 -1.54
N ILE A 124 -1.90 21.71 -1.05
CA ILE A 124 -1.63 21.52 0.39
C ILE A 124 -1.99 22.79 1.16
N LYS A 125 -1.60 23.96 0.64
CA LYS A 125 -1.96 25.26 1.24
C LYS A 125 -3.47 25.50 1.22
N ALA A 126 -4.18 25.09 0.16
CA ALA A 126 -5.63 25.21 0.04
C ALA A 126 -6.35 24.31 1.06
N ALA A 127 -5.94 23.04 1.19
CA ALA A 127 -6.49 22.11 2.16
C ALA A 127 -6.27 22.58 3.61
N GLN A 128 -5.06 23.08 3.93
CA GLN A 128 -4.74 23.64 5.24
C GLN A 128 -5.49 24.94 5.53
N ALA A 129 -5.75 25.78 4.51
CA ALA A 129 -6.54 26.99 4.65
C ALA A 129 -8.02 26.68 4.92
N GLU A 130 -8.56 25.63 4.27
CA GLU A 130 -9.93 25.18 4.46
C GLU A 130 -10.14 24.56 5.86
N GLU A 131 -9.18 23.77 6.36
CA GLU A 131 -9.18 23.27 7.74
C GLU A 131 -9.10 24.41 8.77
N ARG A 132 -8.22 25.40 8.57
CA ARG A 132 -8.15 26.57 9.46
C ARG A 132 -9.45 27.37 9.49
N ARG A 133 -10.18 27.42 8.37
CA ARG A 133 -11.46 28.13 8.27
C ARG A 133 -12.58 27.43 9.04
N LYS A 134 -12.54 26.09 9.15
CA LYS A 134 -13.48 25.30 9.96
C LYS A 134 -13.29 25.47 11.46
N PHE A 135 -12.09 25.88 11.91
CA PHE A 135 -11.78 26.10 13.32
C PHE A 135 -12.03 27.54 13.82
N LEU A 136 -12.42 28.44 12.91
CA LEU A 136 -12.67 29.87 13.17
C LEU A 136 -14.16 30.25 13.06
N LEU A 137 -15.05 29.27 12.89
CA LEU A 137 -16.52 29.37 12.94
C LEU A 137 -17.04 28.50 14.08
#